data_AF-A0A6G7YXM2-F1
#
_entry.id   AF-A0A6G7YXM2-F1
#
_cell.length_a   1.000
_cell.length_b   1.000
_cell.length_c   1.000
_cell.angle_alpha   90.00
_cell.angle_beta   90.00
_cell.angle_gamma   90.00
#
_symmetry.space_group_name_H-M   'P 1'
#
loop_
_entity.id
_entity.type
_entity.pdbx_description
1 polymer ?
#
loop_
_entity_poly.entity_id
_entity_poly.type
_entity_poly.pdbx_seq_one_letter_code
_entity_poly.pdbx_strand_id
1 'polypeptide(L)'
;MHAIYSFDFLNTVSEQLSKELESLSVSRLEYSSIAQLECFQTENRSKQGVYLLHLCGDPVYLGKAVNIKERLLQHLIKLSGRRNINLLDVGYKALLLDKSMSTAANETVLLGFFQQKYPEMWNNKGFGPKDPGRQRDNTNPGFFDVHYPIEENYVISVAVSKMSISDLFRTMKASLPYVFRYNLEDKGGAEVDVSSVRPVARELLQLAIDALGPGWKGVVLAYGMIAYRTNQEYEFGEELLPRIK
;
A
#
# COMPACT_ATOMS: atom_id res chain seq x y z
N MET A 1 -17.68 -20.76 -51.04
CA MET A 1 -17.46 -20.77 -49.58
C MET A 1 -16.62 -19.58 -49.22
N HIS A 2 -17.07 -18.73 -48.30
CA HIS A 2 -16.31 -17.59 -47.81
C HIS A 2 -16.13 -17.74 -46.29
N ALA A 3 -14.98 -17.34 -45.78
CA ALA A 3 -14.66 -17.32 -44.36
C ALA A 3 -14.08 -15.95 -44.01
N ILE A 4 -14.38 -15.48 -42.80
CA ILE A 4 -13.77 -14.28 -42.22
C ILE A 4 -12.65 -14.75 -41.30
N TYR A 5 -11.43 -14.28 -41.57
CA TYR A 5 -10.33 -14.38 -40.62
C TYR A 5 -10.43 -13.22 -39.64
N SER A 6 -10.54 -13.51 -38.35
CA SER A 6 -10.50 -12.52 -37.27
C SER A 6 -9.30 -12.83 -36.39
N PHE A 7 -8.37 -11.88 -36.28
CA PHE A 7 -7.21 -11.97 -35.40
C PHE A 7 -7.38 -10.98 -34.26
N ASP A 8 -7.57 -11.50 -33.05
CA ASP A 8 -7.55 -10.71 -31.83
C ASP A 8 -6.11 -10.57 -31.33
N PHE A 9 -5.46 -9.51 -31.80
CA PHE A 9 -4.09 -9.17 -31.41
C PHE A 9 -3.95 -8.98 -29.90
N LEU A 10 -4.94 -8.34 -29.24
CA LEU A 10 -4.85 -8.03 -27.81
C LEU A 10 -4.95 -9.28 -26.96
N ASN A 11 -5.86 -10.19 -27.32
CA ASN A 11 -6.00 -11.47 -26.63
C ASN A 11 -4.74 -12.33 -26.81
N THR A 12 -4.24 -12.43 -28.04
CA THR A 12 -3.04 -13.21 -28.36
C THR A 12 -1.80 -12.72 -27.58
N VAL A 13 -1.57 -11.40 -27.55
CA VAL A 13 -0.47 -10.81 -26.76
C VAL A 13 -0.66 -11.08 -25.27
N SER A 14 -1.88 -10.92 -24.74
CA SER A 14 -2.15 -11.14 -23.31
C SER A 14 -1.94 -12.60 -22.88
N GLU A 15 -2.29 -13.57 -23.75
CA GLU A 15 -2.01 -14.98 -23.52
C GLU A 15 -0.52 -15.27 -23.49
N GLN A 16 0.25 -14.70 -24.43
CA GLN A 16 1.70 -14.85 -24.46
C GLN A 16 2.34 -14.25 -23.20
N LEU A 17 1.97 -13.02 -22.83
CA LEU A 17 2.46 -12.37 -21.63
C LEU A 17 2.13 -13.16 -20.37
N SER A 18 0.94 -13.76 -20.29
CA SER A 18 0.55 -14.62 -19.16
C SER A 18 1.46 -15.84 -19.07
N LYS A 19 1.68 -16.55 -20.18
CA LYS A 19 2.56 -17.72 -20.22
C LYS A 19 4.01 -17.38 -19.86
N GLU A 20 4.54 -16.28 -20.41
CA GLU A 20 5.88 -15.80 -20.07
C GLU A 20 5.98 -15.48 -18.59
N LEU A 21 5.05 -14.67 -18.05
CA LEU A 21 5.02 -14.29 -16.64
C LEU A 21 4.87 -15.51 -15.71
N GLU A 22 4.06 -16.50 -16.06
CA GLU A 22 3.91 -17.73 -15.28
C GLU A 22 5.19 -18.58 -15.28
N SER A 23 5.97 -18.58 -16.37
CA SER A 23 7.19 -19.37 -16.48
C SER A 23 8.39 -18.81 -15.70
N LEU A 24 8.34 -17.53 -15.31
CA LEU A 24 9.38 -16.91 -14.49
C LEU A 24 9.43 -17.53 -13.08
N SER A 25 10.62 -17.59 -12.50
CA SER A 25 10.81 -17.88 -11.08
C SER A 25 10.30 -16.73 -10.21
N VAL A 26 9.80 -17.05 -9.02
CA VAL A 26 9.41 -16.04 -8.04
C VAL A 26 10.68 -15.51 -7.36
N SER A 27 10.88 -14.19 -7.43
CA SER A 27 11.85 -13.49 -6.60
C SER A 27 11.17 -13.02 -5.33
N ARG A 28 11.86 -13.08 -4.19
CA ARG A 28 11.31 -12.52 -2.94
C ARG A 28 11.17 -11.00 -3.06
N LEU A 29 10.13 -10.41 -2.47
CA LEU A 29 9.95 -8.96 -2.46
C LEU A 29 10.78 -8.34 -1.32
N GLU A 30 11.99 -7.89 -1.67
CA GLU A 30 12.94 -7.28 -0.73
C GLU A 30 13.84 -6.26 -1.45
N TYR A 31 14.56 -5.43 -0.70
CA TYR A 31 15.39 -4.36 -1.28
C TYR A 31 16.48 -4.89 -2.23
N SER A 32 17.11 -6.01 -1.90
CA SER A 32 18.15 -6.68 -2.70
C SER A 32 17.64 -7.12 -4.07
N SER A 33 16.51 -7.82 -4.13
CA SER A 33 15.92 -8.28 -5.38
C SER A 33 15.38 -7.12 -6.22
N ILE A 34 14.81 -6.09 -5.58
CA ILE A 34 14.39 -4.86 -6.25
C ILE A 34 15.60 -4.11 -6.84
N ALA A 35 16.75 -4.08 -6.16
CA ALA A 35 17.97 -3.49 -6.70
C ALA A 35 18.52 -4.27 -7.91
N GLN A 36 18.44 -5.60 -7.88
CA GLN A 36 18.78 -6.43 -9.06
C GLN A 36 17.85 -6.14 -10.23
N LEU A 37 16.55 -5.98 -9.98
CA LEU A 37 15.59 -5.54 -11.00
C LEU A 37 15.93 -4.16 -11.56
N GLU A 38 16.40 -3.22 -10.73
CA GLU A 38 16.84 -1.90 -11.19
C GLU A 38 18.05 -1.96 -12.13
N CYS A 39 19.04 -2.81 -11.81
CA CYS A 39 20.16 -3.11 -12.72
C CYS A 39 19.64 -3.66 -14.05
N PHE A 40 18.77 -4.67 -14.02
CA PHE A 40 18.18 -5.26 -15.21
C PHE A 40 17.37 -4.26 -16.04
N GLN A 41 16.57 -3.40 -15.41
CA GLN A 41 15.84 -2.30 -16.07
C GLN A 41 16.78 -1.30 -16.77
N THR A 42 17.93 -1.01 -16.14
CA THR A 42 18.93 -0.08 -16.68
C THR A 42 19.66 -0.66 -17.88
N GLU A 43 20.12 -1.90 -17.77
CA GLU A 43 20.80 -2.65 -18.85
C GLU A 43 19.91 -2.77 -20.09
N ASN A 44 18.63 -3.09 -19.90
CA ASN A 44 17.67 -3.29 -20.98
C ASN A 44 16.99 -2.00 -21.45
N ARG A 45 17.32 -0.84 -20.85
CA ARG A 45 16.72 0.46 -21.14
C ARG A 45 15.18 0.45 -21.15
N SER A 46 14.59 -0.41 -20.32
CA SER A 46 13.14 -0.51 -20.14
C SER A 46 12.79 -0.53 -18.66
N LYS A 47 11.79 0.25 -18.29
CA LYS A 47 11.31 0.34 -16.91
C LYS A 47 9.86 -0.11 -16.75
N GLN A 48 9.12 -0.14 -17.85
CA GLN A 48 7.70 -0.44 -17.83
C GLN A 48 7.46 -1.94 -17.99
N GLY A 49 6.32 -2.39 -17.51
CA GLY A 49 5.85 -3.73 -17.79
C GLY A 49 4.79 -4.20 -16.81
N VAL A 50 4.70 -5.51 -16.65
CA VAL A 50 3.72 -6.18 -15.79
C VAL A 50 4.42 -6.97 -14.69
N TYR A 51 3.77 -7.08 -13.55
CA TYR A 51 4.28 -7.82 -12.41
C TYR A 51 3.15 -8.56 -11.70
N LEU A 52 3.51 -9.69 -11.08
CA LEU A 52 2.60 -10.55 -10.32
C LEU A 52 3.16 -10.72 -8.90
N LEU A 53 2.45 -10.19 -7.90
CA LEU A 53 2.75 -10.44 -6.50
C LEU A 53 2.24 -11.81 -6.09
N HIS A 54 3.02 -12.46 -5.24
CA HIS A 54 2.68 -13.72 -4.60
C HIS A 54 2.72 -13.56 -3.09
N LEU A 55 1.82 -14.26 -2.40
CA LEU A 55 1.85 -14.43 -0.94
C LEU A 55 1.80 -15.92 -0.65
N CYS A 56 2.78 -16.43 0.09
CA CYS A 56 2.90 -17.87 0.41
C CYS A 56 2.93 -18.77 -0.83
N GLY A 57 3.43 -18.26 -1.97
CA GLY A 57 3.49 -18.99 -3.24
C GLY A 57 2.27 -18.80 -4.16
N ASP A 58 1.17 -18.23 -3.68
CA ASP A 58 -0.05 -18.04 -4.46
C ASP A 58 -0.08 -16.65 -5.13
N PRO A 59 -0.48 -16.55 -6.41
CA PRO A 59 -0.71 -15.27 -7.08
C PRO A 59 -1.81 -14.46 -6.41
N VAL A 60 -1.47 -13.28 -5.91
CA VAL A 60 -2.42 -12.42 -5.18
C VAL A 60 -2.67 -11.08 -5.85
N TYR A 61 -1.78 -10.56 -6.70
CA TYR A 61 -2.05 -9.28 -7.36
C TYR A 61 -1.26 -9.13 -8.64
N LEU A 62 -1.96 -8.81 -9.73
CA LEU A 62 -1.36 -8.46 -11.02
C LEU A 62 -1.39 -6.94 -11.17
N GLY A 63 -0.30 -6.35 -11.62
CA GLY A 63 -0.29 -4.93 -11.93
C GLY A 63 0.56 -4.59 -13.14
N LYS A 64 0.27 -3.44 -13.71
CA LYS A 64 1.07 -2.79 -14.74
C LYS A 64 1.72 -1.52 -14.18
N ALA A 65 2.93 -1.21 -14.62
CA ALA A 65 3.62 0.00 -14.21
C ALA A 65 4.49 0.57 -15.33
N VAL A 66 4.63 1.90 -15.35
CA VAL A 66 5.62 2.60 -16.19
C VAL A 66 7.04 2.47 -15.63
N ASN A 67 7.15 2.22 -14.32
CA ASN A 67 8.38 1.85 -13.63
C ASN A 67 8.08 0.75 -12.61
N ILE A 68 8.48 -0.50 -12.93
CA ILE A 68 8.18 -1.66 -12.09
C ILE A 68 8.90 -1.58 -10.75
N LYS A 69 10.20 -1.24 -10.73
CA LYS A 69 10.95 -1.05 -9.47
C LYS A 69 10.27 -0.09 -8.51
N GLU A 70 9.89 1.10 -8.98
CA GLU A 70 9.21 2.09 -8.12
C GLU A 70 7.89 1.54 -7.57
N ARG A 71 7.13 0.83 -8.40
CA ARG A 71 5.83 0.27 -8.00
C ARG A 71 5.98 -0.89 -7.01
N LEU A 72 6.95 -1.78 -7.22
CA LEU A 72 7.26 -2.87 -6.28
C LEU A 72 7.78 -2.33 -4.95
N LEU A 73 8.59 -1.26 -4.97
CA LEU A 73 9.02 -0.60 -3.73
C LEU A 73 7.85 -0.02 -2.94
N GLN A 74 6.87 0.60 -3.62
CA GLN A 74 5.64 1.07 -2.97
C GLN A 74 4.86 -0.09 -2.34
N HIS A 75 4.79 -1.24 -3.01
CA HIS A 75 4.13 -2.43 -2.47
C HIS A 75 4.89 -3.01 -1.29
N LEU A 76 6.22 -3.09 -1.36
CA LEU A 76 7.06 -3.53 -0.23
C LEU A 76 6.80 -2.68 1.01
N ILE A 77 6.81 -1.35 0.86
CA ILE A 77 6.50 -0.42 1.96
C ILE A 77 5.06 -0.64 2.44
N LYS A 78 4.08 -0.68 1.54
CA LYS A 78 2.67 -0.88 1.93
C LYS A 78 2.47 -2.17 2.74
N LEU A 79 3.09 -3.26 2.30
CA LEU A 79 2.98 -4.58 2.91
C LEU A 79 3.76 -4.70 4.23
N SER A 80 4.88 -3.97 4.39
CA SER A 80 5.64 -3.93 5.65
C SER A 80 4.84 -3.32 6.80
N GLY A 81 3.80 -2.56 6.47
CA GLY A 81 2.89 -1.94 7.41
C GLY A 81 1.62 -2.71 7.70
N ARG A 82 1.48 -3.95 7.25
CA ARG A 82 0.23 -4.72 7.39
C ARG A 82 0.37 -5.86 8.40
N ARG A 83 -0.72 -6.10 9.12
CA ARG A 83 -0.91 -7.30 9.93
C ARG A 83 -1.25 -8.49 9.03
N ASN A 84 -1.01 -9.68 9.55
CA ASN A 84 -1.26 -10.96 8.85
C ASN A 84 -0.46 -11.14 7.56
N ILE A 85 0.59 -10.34 7.36
CA ILE A 85 1.55 -10.48 6.26
C ILE A 85 2.94 -10.63 6.86
N ASN A 86 3.59 -11.74 6.55
CA ASN A 86 5.01 -11.89 6.75
C ASN A 86 5.73 -11.58 5.43
N LEU A 87 6.57 -10.55 5.43
CA LEU A 87 7.31 -10.14 4.23
C LEU A 87 8.26 -11.23 3.70
N LEU A 88 8.64 -12.21 4.53
CA LEU A 88 9.43 -13.35 4.06
C LEU A 88 8.66 -14.19 3.03
N ASP A 89 7.32 -14.19 3.11
CA ASP A 89 6.43 -14.99 2.28
C ASP A 89 5.91 -14.23 1.05
N VAL A 90 6.32 -12.96 0.89
CA VAL A 90 5.92 -12.13 -0.24
C VAL A 90 6.94 -12.25 -1.36
N GLY A 91 6.47 -12.60 -2.55
CA GLY A 91 7.27 -12.69 -3.77
C GLY A 91 6.71 -11.86 -4.90
N TYR A 92 7.49 -11.72 -5.97
CA TYR A 92 7.05 -11.14 -7.22
C TYR A 92 7.67 -11.84 -8.43
N LYS A 93 6.96 -11.76 -9.55
CA LYS A 93 7.47 -11.97 -10.90
C LYS A 93 7.33 -10.66 -11.67
N ALA A 94 8.27 -10.33 -12.54
CA ALA A 94 8.23 -9.10 -13.33
C ALA A 94 8.68 -9.35 -14.77
N LEU A 95 7.91 -8.83 -15.72
CA LEU A 95 8.20 -8.91 -17.14
C LEU A 95 8.27 -7.48 -17.70
N LEU A 96 9.46 -7.09 -18.17
CA LEU A 96 9.66 -5.79 -18.81
C LEU A 96 9.06 -5.81 -20.22
N LEU A 97 8.39 -4.73 -20.59
CA LEU A 97 7.78 -4.57 -21.90
C LEU A 97 8.50 -3.49 -22.69
N ASP A 98 8.71 -3.74 -23.98
CA ASP A 98 9.11 -2.68 -24.90
C ASP A 98 7.98 -1.63 -25.05
N LYS A 99 8.28 -0.49 -25.69
CA LYS A 99 7.30 0.61 -25.86
C LYS A 99 6.08 0.22 -26.67
N SER A 100 6.25 -0.56 -27.74
CA SER A 100 5.15 -1.05 -28.58
C SER A 100 4.24 -2.03 -27.83
N MET A 101 4.83 -2.97 -27.10
CA MET A 101 4.14 -4.04 -26.38
C MET A 101 3.46 -3.55 -25.12
N SER A 102 4.00 -2.52 -24.45
CA SER A 102 3.31 -1.88 -23.33
C SER A 102 1.95 -1.31 -23.73
N THR A 103 1.81 -0.76 -24.94
CA THR A 103 0.52 -0.27 -25.44
C THR A 103 -0.44 -1.43 -25.73
N ALA A 104 0.07 -2.57 -26.21
CA ALA A 104 -0.71 -3.77 -26.51
C ALA A 104 -1.12 -4.57 -25.27
N ALA A 105 -0.34 -4.49 -24.18
CA ALA A 105 -0.62 -5.17 -22.92
C ALA A 105 -1.87 -4.58 -22.25
N ASN A 106 -3.03 -5.18 -22.52
CA ASN A 106 -4.31 -4.80 -21.94
C ASN A 106 -4.43 -5.42 -20.54
N GLU A 107 -4.36 -4.59 -19.50
CA GLU A 107 -4.41 -5.03 -18.10
C GLU A 107 -5.73 -5.74 -17.76
N THR A 108 -6.85 -5.31 -18.35
CA THR A 108 -8.16 -5.93 -18.11
C THR A 108 -8.22 -7.35 -18.68
N VAL A 109 -7.70 -7.55 -19.90
CA VAL A 109 -7.66 -8.88 -20.53
C VAL A 109 -6.69 -9.79 -19.77
N LEU A 110 -5.50 -9.29 -19.45
CA LEU A 110 -4.50 -10.03 -18.68
C LEU A 110 -5.03 -10.41 -17.29
N LEU A 111 -5.70 -9.49 -16.61
CA LEU A 111 -6.34 -9.76 -15.33
C LEU A 111 -7.45 -10.81 -15.47
N GLY A 112 -8.23 -10.77 -16.54
CA GLY A 112 -9.26 -11.78 -16.83
C GLY A 112 -8.68 -13.20 -16.91
N PHE A 113 -7.55 -13.39 -17.59
CA PHE A 113 -6.86 -14.67 -17.65
C PHE A 113 -6.42 -15.16 -16.26
N PHE A 114 -5.82 -14.28 -15.45
CA PHE A 114 -5.36 -14.65 -14.12
C PHE A 114 -6.52 -14.91 -13.15
N GLN A 115 -7.60 -14.11 -13.18
CA GLN A 115 -8.74 -14.27 -12.28
C GLN A 115 -9.53 -15.56 -12.53
N GLN A 116 -9.56 -16.05 -13.78
CA GLN A 116 -10.16 -17.36 -14.08
C GLN A 116 -9.43 -18.50 -13.36
N LYS A 117 -8.11 -18.39 -13.18
CA LYS A 117 -7.27 -19.40 -12.53
C LYS A 117 -7.09 -19.14 -11.02
N TYR A 118 -7.09 -17.87 -10.61
CA TYR A 118 -6.84 -17.41 -9.25
C TYR A 118 -7.94 -16.42 -8.82
N PRO A 119 -9.10 -16.89 -8.35
CA PRO A 119 -10.24 -16.02 -8.01
C PRO A 119 -9.99 -15.12 -6.78
N GLU A 120 -8.99 -15.48 -5.95
CA GLU A 120 -8.68 -14.77 -4.71
C GLU A 120 -7.73 -13.58 -4.86
N MET A 121 -7.42 -13.18 -6.09
CA MET A 121 -6.59 -12.00 -6.34
C MET A 121 -7.17 -10.72 -5.72
N TRP A 122 -6.29 -9.88 -5.19
CA TRP A 122 -6.57 -8.60 -4.56
C TRP A 122 -6.91 -7.47 -5.55
N ASN A 123 -6.80 -7.73 -6.85
CA ASN A 123 -7.25 -6.80 -7.89
C ASN A 123 -8.72 -6.44 -7.67
N ASN A 124 -9.04 -5.14 -7.67
CA ASN A 124 -10.36 -4.60 -7.37
C ASN A 124 -10.90 -4.90 -5.95
N LYS A 125 -10.07 -5.45 -5.05
CA LYS A 125 -10.42 -5.80 -3.66
C LYS A 125 -9.74 -4.89 -2.61
N GLY A 126 -9.33 -3.67 -2.97
CA GLY A 126 -8.76 -2.67 -2.05
C GLY A 126 -7.22 -2.56 -2.02
N PHE A 127 -6.49 -3.45 -2.69
CA PHE A 127 -5.03 -3.36 -2.71
C PHE A 127 -4.47 -2.26 -3.64
N GLY A 128 -5.05 -2.11 -4.83
CA GLY A 128 -4.55 -1.21 -5.87
C GLY A 128 -4.73 0.31 -5.66
N PRO A 129 -5.85 0.80 -5.07
CA PRO A 129 -6.10 2.24 -4.95
C PRO A 129 -5.04 2.98 -4.11
N LYS A 130 -4.69 4.18 -4.54
CA LYS A 130 -3.95 5.17 -3.71
C LYS A 130 -4.91 5.78 -2.67
N ASP A 131 -4.34 6.57 -1.73
CA ASP A 131 -5.08 7.27 -0.67
C ASP A 131 -6.42 7.82 -1.19
N PRO A 132 -7.54 7.37 -0.62
CA PRO A 132 -8.85 7.66 -1.16
C PRO A 132 -9.31 9.12 -0.95
N GLY A 133 -8.54 9.91 -0.20
CA GLY A 133 -8.87 11.30 0.15
C GLY A 133 -9.81 11.39 1.36
N ARG A 134 -9.84 12.55 2.02
CA ARG A 134 -10.53 12.77 3.32
C ARG A 134 -12.03 12.44 3.28
N GLN A 135 -12.66 12.54 2.10
CA GLN A 135 -14.09 12.27 1.94
C GLN A 135 -14.45 10.77 2.02
N ARG A 136 -13.46 9.87 2.11
CA ARG A 136 -13.66 8.43 2.17
C ARG A 136 -13.25 7.81 3.50
N ASP A 137 -13.06 8.64 4.52
CA ASP A 137 -12.63 8.21 5.86
C ASP A 137 -13.72 7.38 6.58
N ASN A 138 -14.98 7.53 6.15
CA ASN A 138 -16.13 6.74 6.61
C ASN A 138 -16.56 5.65 5.60
N THR A 139 -15.75 5.34 4.59
CA THR A 139 -16.10 4.27 3.63
C THR A 139 -15.76 2.90 4.21
N ASN A 140 -16.67 1.94 4.05
CA ASN A 140 -16.44 0.54 4.40
C ASN A 140 -15.12 0.03 3.78
N PRO A 141 -14.20 -0.54 4.58
CA PRO A 141 -12.93 -1.06 4.06
C PRO A 141 -13.13 -2.15 3.01
N GLY A 142 -12.27 -2.16 2.00
CA GLY A 142 -12.22 -3.23 1.01
C GLY A 142 -11.68 -4.53 1.63
N PHE A 143 -11.92 -5.65 0.94
CA PHE A 143 -11.46 -6.98 1.37
C PHE A 143 -9.99 -7.02 1.83
N PHE A 144 -9.08 -6.38 1.09
CA PHE A 144 -7.65 -6.34 1.43
C PHE A 144 -7.42 -5.66 2.78
N ASP A 145 -8.01 -4.50 3.03
CA ASP A 145 -7.79 -3.77 4.28
C ASP A 145 -8.46 -4.46 5.47
N VAL A 146 -9.55 -5.21 5.26
CA VAL A 146 -10.17 -6.04 6.30
C VAL A 146 -9.27 -7.22 6.70
N HIS A 147 -8.68 -7.93 5.73
CA HIS A 147 -7.87 -9.12 6.01
C HIS A 147 -6.43 -8.78 6.40
N TYR A 148 -5.91 -7.66 5.88
CA TYR A 148 -4.56 -7.17 6.09
C TYR A 148 -4.61 -5.71 6.56
N PRO A 149 -5.17 -5.44 7.76
CA PRO A 149 -5.24 -4.08 8.28
C PRO A 149 -3.84 -3.56 8.59
N ILE A 150 -3.72 -2.26 8.81
CA ILE A 150 -2.46 -1.65 9.24
C ILE A 150 -1.95 -2.28 10.55
N GLU A 151 -0.64 -2.27 10.74
CA GLU A 151 -0.01 -2.52 12.03
C GLU A 151 -0.06 -1.24 12.87
N GLU A 152 -1.07 -1.13 13.73
CA GLU A 152 -1.27 0.05 14.55
C GLU A 152 -0.20 0.23 15.64
N ASN A 153 0.55 -0.83 15.97
CA ASN A 153 1.70 -0.76 16.87
C ASN A 153 3.03 -0.66 16.12
N TYR A 154 3.02 -0.14 14.89
CA TYR A 154 4.24 0.05 14.11
C TYR A 154 5.24 0.93 14.86
N VAL A 155 6.48 0.45 14.99
CA VAL A 155 7.54 1.14 15.74
C VAL A 155 8.03 2.35 14.95
N ILE A 156 8.09 3.50 15.61
CA ILE A 156 8.55 4.77 15.05
C ILE A 156 9.79 5.21 15.80
N SER A 157 10.90 5.36 15.08
CA SER A 157 12.13 5.91 15.67
C SER A 157 11.96 7.40 15.93
N VAL A 158 12.04 7.80 17.20
CA VAL A 158 11.99 9.21 17.62
C VAL A 158 13.34 9.60 18.20
N ALA A 159 13.92 10.71 17.72
CA ALA A 159 15.28 11.12 18.06
C ALA A 159 15.40 11.90 19.38
N VAL A 160 14.30 12.46 19.88
CA VAL A 160 14.25 13.34 21.06
C VAL A 160 13.12 12.92 21.99
N SER A 161 13.27 13.14 23.30
CA SER A 161 12.26 12.78 24.30
C SER A 161 11.09 13.75 24.36
N LYS A 162 11.30 15.04 24.03
CA LYS A 162 10.25 16.05 23.96
C LYS A 162 10.21 16.70 22.59
N MET A 163 9.02 16.88 22.05
CA MET A 163 8.82 17.55 20.77
C MET A 163 7.41 18.15 20.65
N SER A 164 7.24 19.08 19.72
CA SER A 164 5.92 19.60 19.37
C SER A 164 5.07 18.51 18.71
N ILE A 165 3.74 18.59 18.85
CA ILE A 165 2.81 17.68 18.16
C ILE A 165 2.98 17.80 16.64
N SER A 166 3.27 18.99 16.11
CA SER A 166 3.53 19.21 14.69
C SER A 166 4.72 18.39 14.20
N ASP A 167 5.83 18.40 14.94
CA ASP A 167 7.01 17.62 14.60
C ASP A 167 6.75 16.12 14.80
N LEU A 168 6.00 15.73 15.83
CA LEU A 168 5.63 14.32 16.05
C LEU A 168 4.84 13.80 14.85
N PHE A 169 3.81 14.53 14.42
CA PHE A 169 2.97 14.11 13.30
C PHE A 169 3.74 14.12 11.96
N ARG A 170 4.71 15.02 11.78
CA ARG A 170 5.62 14.98 10.62
C ARG A 170 6.49 13.73 10.64
N THR A 171 7.06 13.38 11.80
CA THR A 171 7.86 12.16 12.00
C THR A 171 7.04 10.91 11.74
N MET A 172 5.82 10.84 12.28
CA MET A 172 4.89 9.74 12.03
C MET A 172 4.58 9.62 10.54
N LYS A 173 4.21 10.72 9.87
CA LYS A 173 3.88 10.73 8.44
C LYS A 173 5.04 10.29 7.55
N ALA A 174 6.28 10.59 7.94
CA ALA A 174 7.47 10.17 7.21
C ALA A 174 7.86 8.71 7.46
N SER A 175 7.53 8.17 8.63
CA SER A 175 7.96 6.83 9.06
C SER A 175 6.92 5.74 8.78
N LEU A 176 5.63 6.09 8.78
CA LEU A 176 4.57 5.11 8.68
C LEU A 176 4.45 4.52 7.27
N PRO A 177 4.41 3.18 7.14
CA PRO A 177 4.22 2.47 5.87
C PRO A 177 2.77 2.49 5.34
N TYR A 178 1.92 3.35 5.91
CA TYR A 178 0.51 3.50 5.56
C TYR A 178 0.09 4.96 5.69
N VAL A 179 -1.13 5.25 5.23
CA VAL A 179 -1.64 6.61 5.21
C VAL A 179 -1.75 7.14 6.64
N PHE A 180 -1.10 8.28 6.91
CA PHE A 180 -1.36 9.09 8.09
C PHE A 180 -1.76 10.50 7.66
N ARG A 181 -2.99 10.91 7.98
CA ARG A 181 -3.51 12.23 7.64
C ARG A 181 -3.87 13.01 8.89
N TYR A 182 -3.57 14.29 8.88
CA TYR A 182 -3.88 15.15 10.00
C TYR A 182 -4.09 16.60 9.54
N ASN A 183 -4.79 17.37 10.37
CA ASN A 183 -4.87 18.83 10.26
C ASN A 183 -4.84 19.40 11.68
N LEU A 184 -3.72 20.04 12.05
CA LEU A 184 -3.47 20.51 13.41
C LEU A 184 -3.99 21.93 13.69
N GLU A 185 -4.64 22.60 12.73
CA GLU A 185 -5.03 24.02 12.85
C GLU A 185 -3.85 24.85 13.41
N ASP A 186 -4.06 25.59 14.50
CA ASP A 186 -3.06 26.37 15.24
C ASP A 186 -2.50 25.63 16.47
N LYS A 187 -2.95 24.40 16.75
CA LYS A 187 -2.65 23.64 17.98
C LYS A 187 -1.40 22.76 17.91
N GLY A 188 -0.67 22.79 16.80
CA GLY A 188 0.53 21.95 16.62
C GLY A 188 1.72 22.28 17.53
N GLY A 189 1.69 23.42 18.24
CA GLY A 189 2.79 23.89 19.09
C GLY A 189 2.83 23.30 20.50
N ALA A 190 1.77 22.60 20.95
CA ALA A 190 1.81 21.94 22.26
C ALA A 190 2.89 20.84 22.28
N GLU A 191 3.61 20.75 23.40
CA GLU A 191 4.71 19.80 23.58
C GLU A 191 4.24 18.51 24.24
N VAL A 192 4.84 17.41 23.81
CA VAL A 192 4.61 16.08 24.39
C VAL A 192 5.94 15.42 24.73
N ASP A 193 5.94 14.63 25.80
CA ASP A 193 7.06 13.78 26.17
C ASP A 193 6.85 12.39 25.56
N VAL A 194 7.45 12.14 24.40
CA VAL A 194 7.33 10.87 23.67
C VAL A 194 8.01 9.71 24.39
N SER A 195 8.90 9.98 25.35
CA SER A 195 9.55 8.93 26.15
C SER A 195 8.64 8.36 27.25
N SER A 196 7.50 9.02 27.49
CA SER A 196 6.49 8.57 28.45
C SER A 196 5.63 7.40 27.96
N VAL A 197 5.71 7.05 26.67
CA VAL A 197 4.95 5.98 26.03
C VAL A 197 5.87 5.09 25.20
N ARG A 198 5.39 3.92 24.78
CA ARG A 198 6.13 3.10 23.82
C ARG A 198 6.20 3.85 22.48
N PRO A 199 7.31 3.74 21.73
CA PRO A 199 7.48 4.43 20.46
C PRO A 199 6.73 3.72 19.32
N VAL A 200 5.42 3.49 19.50
CA VAL A 200 4.54 2.83 18.54
C VAL A 200 3.44 3.79 18.10
N ALA A 201 3.02 3.67 16.83
CA ALA A 201 2.15 4.63 16.17
C ALA A 201 0.86 4.96 16.95
N ARG A 202 0.14 3.94 17.42
CA ARG A 202 -1.07 4.10 18.24
C ARG A 202 -0.83 4.91 19.52
N GLU A 203 0.22 4.61 20.26
CA GLU A 203 0.49 5.29 21.54
C GLU A 203 0.94 6.73 21.34
N LEU A 204 1.76 6.96 20.31
CA LEU A 204 2.17 8.31 19.92
C LEU A 204 0.98 9.15 19.44
N LEU A 205 0.06 8.55 18.67
CA LEU A 205 -1.19 9.21 18.27
C LEU A 205 -2.03 9.56 19.50
N GLN A 206 -2.26 8.61 20.41
CA GLN A 206 -3.01 8.86 21.63
C GLN A 206 -2.38 9.97 22.48
N LEU A 207 -1.05 9.95 22.68
CA LEU A 207 -0.32 10.97 23.43
C LEU A 207 -0.58 12.36 22.86
N ALA A 208 -0.57 12.50 21.52
CA ALA A 208 -0.89 13.76 20.87
C ALA A 208 -2.36 14.16 21.06
N ILE A 209 -3.31 13.22 20.93
CA ILE A 209 -4.74 13.51 21.15
C ILE A 209 -5.02 13.96 22.59
N ASP A 210 -4.39 13.32 23.58
CA ASP A 210 -4.50 13.71 24.98
C ASP A 210 -4.00 15.16 25.21
N ALA A 211 -2.90 15.54 24.54
CA ALA A 211 -2.34 16.88 24.63
C ALA A 211 -3.14 17.94 23.86
N LEU A 212 -3.79 17.57 22.75
CA LEU A 212 -4.66 18.45 21.98
C LEU A 212 -5.99 18.74 22.70
N GLY A 213 -6.48 17.79 23.50
CA GLY A 213 -7.63 17.97 24.39
C GLY A 213 -9.00 17.93 23.67
N PRO A 214 -10.07 18.38 24.36
CA PRO A 214 -11.44 18.21 23.89
C PRO A 214 -11.71 18.73 22.46
N GLY A 215 -12.48 17.94 21.70
CA GLY A 215 -12.83 18.22 20.29
C GLY A 215 -11.84 17.67 19.26
N TRP A 216 -10.68 17.17 19.70
CA TRP A 216 -9.75 16.44 18.86
C TRP A 216 -10.02 14.94 18.91
N LYS A 217 -9.81 14.27 17.78
CA LYS A 217 -10.00 12.83 17.63
C LYS A 217 -8.89 12.25 16.77
N GLY A 218 -8.27 11.18 17.27
CA GLY A 218 -7.48 10.26 16.46
C GLY A 218 -8.38 9.12 16.00
N VAL A 219 -8.14 8.55 14.83
CA VAL A 219 -8.87 7.35 14.39
C VAL A 219 -7.90 6.36 13.77
N VAL A 220 -8.01 5.11 14.19
CA VAL A 220 -7.31 3.96 13.60
C VAL A 220 -8.28 3.29 12.63
N LEU A 221 -8.02 3.45 11.33
CA LEU A 221 -8.78 2.82 10.25
C LEU A 221 -8.01 1.59 9.74
N ALA A 222 -8.72 0.64 9.12
CA ALA A 222 -8.09 -0.56 8.56
C ALA A 222 -6.94 -0.27 7.57
N TYR A 223 -6.97 0.88 6.89
CA TYR A 223 -5.98 1.28 5.88
C TYR A 223 -5.04 2.42 6.29
N GLY A 224 -5.19 3.00 7.49
CA GLY A 224 -4.39 4.15 7.90
C GLY A 224 -4.82 4.75 9.23
N MET A 225 -4.18 5.86 9.60
CA MET A 225 -4.53 6.65 10.78
C MET A 225 -4.91 8.07 10.38
N ILE A 226 -5.79 8.69 11.15
CA ILE A 226 -6.14 10.11 10.98
C ILE A 226 -6.17 10.86 12.31
N ALA A 227 -5.97 12.17 12.26
CA ALA A 227 -6.07 13.06 13.43
C ALA A 227 -6.67 14.42 13.05
N TYR A 228 -7.88 14.72 13.53
CA TYR A 228 -8.61 15.95 13.21
C TYR A 228 -9.37 16.50 14.41
N ARG A 229 -9.64 17.80 14.38
CA ARG A 229 -10.72 18.40 15.15
C ARG A 229 -12.05 18.12 14.45
N THR A 230 -12.92 17.33 15.06
CA THR A 230 -14.17 16.89 14.42
C THR A 230 -15.15 16.31 15.42
N ASN A 231 -16.45 16.46 15.11
CA ASN A 231 -17.55 15.77 15.80
C ASN A 231 -18.08 14.58 14.99
N GLN A 232 -17.48 14.29 13.83
CA GLN A 232 -17.86 13.18 12.96
C GLN A 232 -17.56 11.85 13.67
N GLU A 233 -18.50 10.92 13.58
CA GLU A 233 -18.33 9.52 13.99
C GLU A 233 -17.72 8.69 12.84
N TYR A 234 -16.81 7.79 13.21
CA TYR A 234 -16.11 6.91 12.27
C TYR A 234 -16.53 5.45 12.49
N GLU A 235 -17.61 5.05 11.83
CA GLU A 235 -18.22 3.71 11.97
C GLU A 235 -17.25 2.54 11.74
N PHE A 236 -16.27 2.72 10.84
CA PHE A 236 -15.34 1.67 10.43
C PHE A 236 -13.92 1.84 11.02
N GLY A 237 -13.77 2.65 12.05
CA GLY A 237 -12.49 2.91 12.71
C GLY A 237 -12.60 2.88 14.22
N GLU A 238 -11.47 2.67 14.89
CA GLU A 238 -11.40 2.86 16.34
C GLU A 238 -11.05 4.31 16.64
N GLU A 239 -11.93 4.99 17.38
CA GLU A 239 -11.73 6.36 17.79
C GLU A 239 -10.85 6.46 19.05
N LEU A 240 -9.80 7.26 18.97
CA LEU A 240 -8.97 7.67 20.08
C LEU A 240 -9.43 9.05 20.53
N LEU A 241 -10.05 9.10 21.71
CA LEU A 241 -10.50 10.34 22.34
C LEU A 241 -9.50 10.81 23.40
N PRO A 242 -9.43 12.12 23.69
CA PRO A 242 -8.58 12.64 24.75
C PRO A 242 -8.95 12.00 26.09
N ARG A 243 -7.97 11.41 26.76
CA ARG A 243 -8.13 10.86 28.10
C ARG A 243 -8.14 12.02 29.10
N ILE A 244 -9.16 12.06 29.95
CA ILE A 244 -9.24 13.03 31.04
C ILE A 244 -8.11 12.70 32.03
N LYS A 245 -7.20 13.64 32.25
CA LYS A 245 -6.23 13.59 33.36
C LYS A 245 -6.83 14.15 34.63
#